data_AF-A0A8H7L5K2-F1
#
_entry.id   AF-A0A8H7L5K2-F1
#
_cell.length_a   1.000
_cell.length_b   1.000
_cell.length_c   1.000
_cell.angle_alpha   90.00
_cell.angle_beta   90.00
_cell.angle_gamma   90.00
#
_symmetry.space_group_name_H-M   'P 1'
#
loop_
_entity.id
_entity.type
_entity.pdbx_description
1 polymer ?
#
loop_
_entity_poly.entity_id
_entity_poly.type
_entity_poly.pdbx_seq_one_letter_code
_entity_poly.pdbx_strand_id
1 'polypeptide(L)'
;MRTVVASYSLVPKSIDILCFPEMIFSGYMFPDSQSISRYLEEPKAGPTSLLCSELASRLQCYVTAGYPERLSTEEAEGSKIGANSAVLYGPKGEWIGGFRKTNLFRTDLTWAKAGTGFTTFTLPPPLNTVSFGICNDLNTDRPPEWSFEDGSYEIADYCISQKSDLLILLDAWLDSGEASKDESDRSNIEYWAARLRPLWVEPTAEGGISDEERAQSGKETLVVICNRFGDENDARVGLSFWGPWGAAKREWAFGQCRDDLYDVKPFL
;
A
#
# COMPACT_ATOMS: atom_id res chain seq x y z
N MET A 1 -2.46 -16.30 -8.39
CA MET A 1 -3.02 -14.98 -8.07
C MET A 1 -3.01 -14.14 -9.33
N ARG A 2 -4.10 -13.46 -9.67
CA ARG A 2 -4.16 -12.58 -10.85
C ARG A 2 -4.30 -11.13 -10.39
N THR A 3 -3.23 -10.37 -10.52
CA THR A 3 -3.19 -8.90 -10.29
C THR A 3 -3.10 -8.22 -11.64
N VAL A 4 -3.98 -7.26 -11.94
CA VAL A 4 -3.98 -6.55 -13.23
C VAL A 4 -3.70 -5.07 -13.03
N VAL A 5 -2.74 -4.60 -13.81
CA VAL A 5 -2.38 -3.20 -14.07
C VAL A 5 -3.20 -2.75 -15.28
N ALA A 6 -3.90 -1.63 -15.15
CA ALA A 6 -5.01 -1.23 -16.02
C ALA A 6 -4.64 -1.04 -17.51
N SER A 7 -4.99 -2.01 -18.35
CA SER A 7 -5.16 -1.81 -19.81
C SER A 7 -6.17 -2.77 -20.48
N TYR A 8 -6.80 -3.67 -19.72
CA TYR A 8 -7.84 -4.59 -20.21
C TYR A 8 -9.19 -4.26 -19.55
N SER A 9 -10.28 -4.48 -20.29
CA SER A 9 -11.64 -4.42 -19.74
C SER A 9 -11.81 -5.48 -18.65
N LEU A 10 -11.76 -5.04 -17.39
CA LEU A 10 -11.96 -5.90 -16.23
C LEU A 10 -13.39 -6.45 -16.23
N VAL A 11 -13.51 -7.77 -16.09
CA VAL A 11 -14.80 -8.46 -16.02
C VAL A 11 -14.95 -9.11 -14.63
N PRO A 12 -16.18 -9.42 -14.19
CA PRO A 12 -16.38 -10.06 -12.90
C PRO A 12 -15.54 -11.34 -12.75
N LYS A 13 -14.89 -11.51 -11.60
CA LYS A 13 -14.00 -12.64 -11.25
C LYS A 13 -12.74 -12.79 -12.10
N SER A 14 -12.33 -11.77 -12.86
CA SER A 14 -11.06 -11.81 -13.60
C SER A 14 -9.82 -11.58 -12.74
N ILE A 15 -10.00 -10.93 -11.58
CA ILE A 15 -8.96 -10.58 -10.62
C ILE A 15 -9.39 -11.00 -9.21
N ASP A 16 -8.41 -11.28 -8.34
CA ASP A 16 -8.67 -11.68 -6.95
C ASP A 16 -8.80 -10.45 -6.03
N ILE A 17 -7.96 -9.44 -6.27
CA ILE A 17 -7.91 -8.18 -5.52
C ILE A 17 -7.54 -7.01 -6.44
N LEU A 18 -8.16 -5.86 -6.22
CA LEU A 18 -7.84 -4.57 -6.85
C LEU A 18 -7.30 -3.63 -5.77
N CYS A 19 -6.12 -3.05 -6.01
CA CYS A 19 -5.48 -2.12 -5.08
C CYS A 19 -5.45 -0.72 -5.67
N PHE A 20 -5.79 0.26 -4.85
CA PHE A 20 -5.65 1.67 -5.12
C PHE A 20 -4.65 2.29 -4.13
N PRO A 21 -3.91 3.32 -4.54
CA PRO A 21 -2.80 3.84 -3.77
C PRO A 21 -3.23 4.59 -2.51
N GLU A 22 -2.25 5.06 -1.75
CA GLU A 22 -2.44 5.95 -0.60
C GLU A 22 -3.20 7.22 -1.00
N MET A 23 -4.25 7.55 -0.25
CA MET A 23 -5.04 8.78 -0.39
C MET A 23 -5.52 9.06 -1.83
N ILE A 24 -6.20 8.07 -2.43
CA ILE A 24 -6.54 8.05 -3.87
C ILE A 24 -7.21 9.33 -4.40
N PHE A 25 -8.18 9.89 -3.67
CA PHE A 25 -8.98 11.01 -4.17
C PHE A 25 -8.53 12.39 -3.69
N SER A 26 -7.83 12.48 -2.56
CA SER A 26 -7.56 13.75 -1.91
C SER A 26 -6.29 14.44 -2.41
N GLY A 27 -5.38 13.70 -3.04
CA GLY A 27 -3.96 14.07 -3.04
C GLY A 27 -3.33 13.72 -1.69
N TYR A 28 -2.07 14.08 -1.48
CA TYR A 28 -1.27 13.71 -0.30
C TYR A 28 -0.63 14.92 0.40
N MET A 29 -0.30 15.99 -0.33
CA MET A 29 0.53 17.09 0.16
C MET A 29 -0.28 18.14 0.92
N PHE A 30 -0.69 17.80 2.15
CA PHE A 30 -1.39 18.69 3.06
C PHE A 30 -0.46 19.27 4.13
N PRO A 31 -0.23 20.60 4.17
CA PRO A 31 0.70 21.22 5.12
C PRO A 31 0.18 21.27 6.57
N ASP A 32 -1.14 21.19 6.78
CA ASP A 32 -1.75 21.32 8.10
C ASP A 32 -3.16 20.70 8.17
N SER A 33 -3.71 20.64 9.38
CA SER A 33 -5.05 20.11 9.63
C SER A 33 -6.17 20.92 8.97
N GLN A 34 -5.99 22.24 8.79
CA GLN A 34 -7.00 23.07 8.13
C GLN A 34 -7.12 22.72 6.64
N SER A 35 -5.98 22.50 5.97
CA SER A 35 -5.90 22.19 4.54
C SER A 35 -6.54 20.84 4.20
N ILE A 36 -6.40 19.83 5.06
CA ILE A 36 -6.98 18.50 4.84
C ILE A 36 -8.42 18.37 5.32
N SER A 37 -8.89 19.25 6.21
CA SER A 37 -10.17 19.11 6.94
C SER A 37 -11.39 18.78 6.07
N ARG A 38 -11.47 19.36 4.86
CA ARG A 38 -12.55 19.17 3.89
C ARG A 38 -12.47 17.86 3.10
N TYR A 39 -11.32 17.20 3.12
CA TYR A 39 -11.05 15.95 2.40
C TYR A 39 -11.19 14.72 3.29
N LEU A 40 -11.17 14.89 4.62
CA LEU A 40 -11.39 13.80 5.57
C LEU A 40 -12.73 13.13 5.32
N GLU A 41 -12.69 11.82 5.09
CA GLU A 41 -13.88 11.02 4.81
C GLU A 41 -14.34 10.24 6.04
N GLU A 42 -15.66 10.07 6.15
CA GLU A 42 -16.24 9.19 7.17
C GLU A 42 -15.94 7.72 6.84
N PRO A 43 -15.40 6.92 7.78
CA PRO A 43 -15.23 5.50 7.58
C PRO A 43 -16.53 4.85 7.09
N LYS A 44 -16.44 3.98 6.07
CA LYS A 44 -17.56 3.19 5.51
C LYS A 44 -18.60 3.98 4.71
N ALA A 45 -18.58 5.31 4.74
CA ALA A 45 -19.56 6.16 4.06
C ALA A 45 -18.93 7.19 3.11
N GLY A 46 -17.63 7.41 3.21
CA GLY A 46 -16.86 8.31 2.37
C GLY A 46 -16.79 7.90 0.88
N PRO A 47 -16.42 8.82 -0.01
CA PRO A 47 -16.20 8.53 -1.43
C PRO A 47 -15.35 7.29 -1.70
N THR A 48 -14.23 7.12 -0.99
CA THR A 48 -13.36 5.95 -1.15
C THR A 48 -14.06 4.66 -0.75
N SER A 49 -14.80 4.68 0.36
CA SER A 49 -15.60 3.55 0.82
C SER A 49 -16.69 3.15 -0.18
N LEU A 50 -17.39 4.14 -0.76
CA LEU A 50 -18.44 3.90 -1.75
C LEU A 50 -17.87 3.32 -3.05
N LEU A 51 -16.76 3.90 -3.55
CA LEU A 51 -16.04 3.38 -4.72
C LEU A 51 -15.65 1.91 -4.50
N CYS A 52 -14.98 1.61 -3.38
CA CYS A 52 -14.51 0.27 -3.08
C CYS A 52 -15.66 -0.74 -2.99
N SER A 53 -16.76 -0.38 -2.32
CA SER A 53 -17.96 -1.23 -2.23
C SER A 53 -18.55 -1.54 -3.60
N GLU A 54 -18.73 -0.52 -4.44
CA GLU A 54 -19.31 -0.67 -5.77
C GLU A 54 -18.41 -1.51 -6.68
N LEU A 55 -17.11 -1.20 -6.73
CA LEU A 55 -16.15 -1.93 -7.54
C LEU A 55 -16.02 -3.39 -7.09
N ALA A 56 -15.99 -3.64 -5.79
CA ALA A 56 -15.87 -5.00 -5.26
C ALA A 56 -17.08 -5.86 -5.63
N SER A 57 -18.29 -5.30 -5.51
CA SER A 57 -19.53 -5.99 -5.93
C SER A 57 -19.60 -6.20 -7.45
N ARG A 58 -19.25 -5.16 -8.23
CA ARG A 58 -19.30 -5.21 -9.70
C ARG A 58 -18.28 -6.18 -10.28
N LEU A 59 -17.05 -6.17 -9.76
CA LEU A 59 -15.94 -7.02 -10.23
C LEU A 59 -15.88 -8.37 -9.51
N GLN A 60 -16.66 -8.55 -8.44
CA GLN A 60 -16.70 -9.77 -7.62
C GLN A 60 -15.30 -10.16 -7.11
N CYS A 61 -14.53 -9.18 -6.64
CA CYS A 61 -13.18 -9.32 -6.11
C CYS A 61 -13.01 -8.50 -4.83
N TYR A 62 -11.88 -8.65 -4.16
CA TYR A 62 -11.51 -7.75 -3.07
C TYR A 62 -11.08 -6.39 -3.63
N VAL A 63 -11.33 -5.30 -2.90
CA VAL A 63 -10.86 -3.97 -3.26
C VAL A 63 -10.29 -3.27 -2.04
N THR A 64 -9.11 -2.68 -2.18
CA THR A 64 -8.45 -1.88 -1.13
C THR A 64 -8.02 -0.53 -1.66
N ALA A 65 -8.11 0.51 -0.82
CA ALA A 65 -7.75 1.88 -1.18
C ALA A 65 -7.37 2.70 0.05
N GLY A 66 -6.39 3.60 -0.10
CA GLY A 66 -6.02 4.57 0.91
C GLY A 66 -6.88 5.84 0.86
N TYR A 67 -7.16 6.42 2.03
CA TYR A 67 -7.98 7.62 2.19
C TYR A 67 -7.64 8.36 3.50
N PRO A 68 -7.87 9.68 3.57
CA PRO A 68 -7.79 10.43 4.81
C PRO A 68 -9.05 10.18 5.65
N GLU A 69 -8.92 9.37 6.70
CA GLU A 69 -10.00 9.03 7.62
C GLU A 69 -10.30 10.19 8.58
N ARG A 70 -11.57 10.55 8.75
CA ARG A 70 -12.02 11.44 9.82
C ARG A 70 -12.04 10.71 11.16
N LEU A 71 -11.39 11.28 12.17
CA LEU A 71 -11.48 10.78 13.54
C LEU A 71 -12.78 11.20 14.22
N SER A 72 -13.25 10.37 15.14
CA SER A 72 -14.31 10.73 16.08
C SER A 72 -13.93 11.94 16.93
N THR A 73 -14.93 12.63 17.48
CA THR A 73 -14.71 13.78 18.36
C THR A 73 -13.90 13.44 19.61
N GLU A 74 -13.96 12.18 20.06
CA GLU A 74 -13.23 11.70 21.23
C GLU A 74 -11.78 11.30 20.90
N GLU A 75 -11.52 10.85 19.66
CA GLU A 75 -10.17 10.46 19.24
C GLU A 75 -9.32 11.64 18.77
N ALA A 76 -9.97 12.69 18.25
CA ALA A 76 -9.31 13.88 17.73
C ALA A 76 -8.69 14.73 18.86
N GLU A 77 -7.43 15.12 18.70
CA GLU A 77 -6.68 15.85 19.72
C GLU A 77 -5.78 16.92 19.09
N GLY A 78 -5.97 18.18 19.47
CA GLY A 78 -5.18 19.30 18.95
C GLY A 78 -5.28 19.41 17.42
N SER A 79 -4.14 19.33 16.72
CA SER A 79 -4.11 19.33 15.25
C SER A 79 -4.39 17.95 14.63
N LYS A 80 -4.50 16.89 15.44
CA LYS A 80 -4.68 15.51 14.99
C LYS A 80 -6.17 15.23 14.82
N ILE A 81 -6.69 15.58 13.66
CA ILE A 81 -8.14 15.54 13.35
C ILE A 81 -8.51 14.38 12.41
N GLY A 82 -7.52 13.63 11.93
CA GLY A 82 -7.69 12.53 10.99
C GLY A 82 -6.69 11.40 11.22
N ALA A 83 -6.75 10.38 10.35
CA ALA A 83 -5.73 9.35 10.22
C ALA A 83 -5.49 9.02 8.75
N ASN A 84 -4.24 8.76 8.36
CA ASN A 84 -3.94 8.20 7.05
C ASN A 84 -4.27 6.70 7.07
N SER A 85 -5.26 6.31 6.29
CA SER A 85 -5.94 5.04 6.49
C SER A 85 -6.22 4.34 5.17
N ALA A 86 -6.60 3.08 5.25
CA ALA A 86 -7.04 2.31 4.11
C ALA A 86 -8.17 1.35 4.49
N VAL A 87 -8.92 0.93 3.48
CA VAL A 87 -10.12 0.11 3.62
C VAL A 87 -9.97 -1.18 2.83
N LEU A 88 -10.63 -2.25 3.26
CA LEU A 88 -10.75 -3.49 2.50
C LEU A 88 -12.24 -3.87 2.37
N TYR A 89 -12.67 -4.05 1.13
CA TYR A 89 -14.01 -4.51 0.78
C TYR A 89 -13.98 -5.88 0.11
N GLY A 90 -15.01 -6.68 0.37
CA GLY A 90 -15.15 -8.04 -0.13
C GLY A 90 -15.99 -8.13 -1.41
N PRO A 91 -16.02 -9.31 -2.06
CA PRO A 91 -16.63 -9.52 -3.39
C PRO A 91 -18.13 -9.22 -3.52
N LYS A 92 -18.85 -8.97 -2.43
CA LYS A 92 -20.27 -8.57 -2.45
C LYS A 92 -20.44 -7.07 -2.14
N GLY A 93 -19.35 -6.32 -2.06
CA GLY A 93 -19.35 -4.91 -1.64
C GLY A 93 -19.43 -4.72 -0.13
N GLU A 94 -19.21 -5.78 0.66
CA GLU A 94 -19.23 -5.74 2.11
C GLU A 94 -17.92 -5.17 2.69
N TRP A 95 -18.01 -4.43 3.79
CA TRP A 95 -16.84 -3.98 4.53
C TRP A 95 -16.18 -5.16 5.25
N ILE A 96 -14.89 -5.39 4.98
CA ILE A 96 -14.09 -6.41 5.66
C ILE A 96 -13.32 -5.79 6.82
N GLY A 97 -12.70 -4.63 6.60
CA GLY A 97 -11.88 -3.99 7.62
C GLY A 97 -11.26 -2.67 7.16
N GLY A 98 -10.64 -1.96 8.10
CA GLY A 98 -9.84 -0.78 7.83
C GLY A 98 -8.61 -0.78 8.73
N PHE A 99 -7.56 -0.11 8.28
CA PHE A 99 -6.29 -0.01 8.98
C PHE A 99 -5.71 1.39 8.80
N ARG A 100 -4.90 1.82 9.78
CA ARG A 100 -4.28 3.16 9.82
C ARG A 100 -2.77 3.01 9.70
N LYS A 101 -2.14 3.91 8.94
CA LYS A 101 -0.69 4.00 8.79
C LYS A 101 -0.03 4.09 10.16
N THR A 102 0.94 3.22 10.41
CA THR A 102 1.61 3.13 11.71
C THR A 102 2.78 4.11 11.77
N ASN A 103 3.68 4.04 10.78
CA ASN A 103 4.87 4.86 10.71
C ASN A 103 4.58 6.09 9.84
N LEU A 104 4.24 7.19 10.51
CA LEU A 104 3.84 8.44 9.84
C LEU A 104 5.01 9.12 9.12
N PHE A 105 4.74 9.65 7.92
CA PHE A 105 5.66 10.53 7.24
C PHE A 105 5.50 11.98 7.75
N ARG A 106 6.50 12.84 7.50
CA ARG A 106 6.50 14.24 7.96
C ARG A 106 5.22 15.01 7.62
N THR A 107 4.60 14.72 6.46
CA THR A 107 3.36 15.37 6.02
C THR A 107 2.17 14.91 6.87
N ASP A 108 2.10 13.61 7.19
CA ASP A 108 1.06 13.04 8.05
C ASP A 108 1.10 13.65 9.46
N LEU A 109 2.31 13.90 10.00
CA LEU A 109 2.51 14.42 11.36
C LEU A 109 1.83 15.78 11.62
N THR A 110 1.39 16.50 10.59
CA THR A 110 0.73 17.80 10.75
C THR A 110 -0.75 17.66 11.12
N TRP A 111 -1.40 16.55 10.72
CA TRP A 111 -2.86 16.38 10.80
C TRP A 111 -3.34 14.99 11.25
N ALA A 112 -2.52 13.96 11.11
CA ALA A 112 -2.91 12.55 11.29
C ALA A 112 -2.44 11.98 12.62
N LYS A 113 -3.31 11.17 13.26
CA LYS A 113 -2.94 10.28 14.37
C LYS A 113 -2.45 8.94 13.81
N ALA A 114 -1.36 8.42 14.38
CA ALA A 114 -0.79 7.14 13.96
C ALA A 114 -1.73 5.97 14.30
N GLY A 115 -1.65 4.92 13.49
CA GLY A 115 -2.20 3.61 13.80
C GLY A 115 -1.48 2.96 14.99
N THR A 116 -2.05 1.87 15.49
CA THR A 116 -1.51 1.14 16.65
C THR A 116 -0.65 -0.07 16.27
N GLY A 117 -0.29 -0.20 14.99
CA GLY A 117 0.47 -1.33 14.45
C GLY A 117 -0.04 -1.81 13.09
N PHE A 118 0.75 -2.66 12.45
CA PHE A 118 0.40 -3.29 11.17
C PHE A 118 -0.82 -4.21 11.30
N THR A 119 -1.49 -4.44 10.17
CA THR A 119 -2.74 -5.20 10.13
C THR A 119 -2.67 -6.35 9.12
N THR A 120 -3.26 -7.48 9.50
CA THR A 120 -3.40 -8.68 8.66
C THR A 120 -4.86 -9.12 8.61
N PHE A 121 -5.30 -9.58 7.45
CA PHE A 121 -6.60 -10.22 7.25
C PHE A 121 -6.41 -11.64 6.72
N THR A 122 -7.23 -12.58 7.20
CA THR A 122 -7.35 -13.92 6.62
C THR A 122 -8.51 -13.93 5.64
N LEU A 123 -8.19 -14.07 4.35
CA LEU A 123 -9.13 -14.10 3.24
C LEU A 123 -9.23 -15.52 2.65
N PRO A 124 -10.31 -15.85 1.94
CA PRO A 124 -10.42 -17.12 1.21
C PRO A 124 -9.30 -17.29 0.17
N PRO A 125 -8.94 -18.54 -0.18
CA PRO A 125 -8.05 -18.81 -1.29
C PRO A 125 -8.50 -18.12 -2.59
N PRO A 126 -7.57 -17.61 -3.41
CA PRO A 126 -6.11 -17.83 -3.31
C PRO A 126 -5.35 -16.81 -2.45
N LEU A 127 -6.02 -15.85 -1.80
CA LEU A 127 -5.35 -14.74 -1.11
C LEU A 127 -4.81 -15.12 0.29
N ASN A 128 -5.51 -15.99 1.02
CA ASN A 128 -5.10 -16.50 2.33
C ASN A 128 -4.73 -15.38 3.32
N THR A 129 -3.52 -15.35 3.88
CA THR A 129 -3.08 -14.35 4.87
C THR A 129 -2.51 -13.12 4.18
N VAL A 130 -3.22 -11.99 4.25
CA VAL A 130 -2.84 -10.73 3.61
C VAL A 130 -2.49 -9.68 4.65
N SER A 131 -1.23 -9.24 4.65
CA SER A 131 -0.73 -8.14 5.48
C SER A 131 -0.69 -6.83 4.68
N PHE A 132 -0.92 -5.73 5.38
CA PHE A 132 -1.01 -4.41 4.76
C PHE A 132 -0.06 -3.41 5.41
N GLY A 133 0.45 -2.49 4.60
CA GLY A 133 1.14 -1.29 5.02
C GLY A 133 0.81 -0.10 4.10
N ILE A 134 1.09 1.10 4.58
CA ILE A 134 0.90 2.34 3.83
C ILE A 134 2.25 3.07 3.74
N CYS A 135 2.84 3.15 2.55
CA CYS A 135 4.04 3.91 2.22
C CYS A 135 5.14 3.81 3.29
N ASN A 136 5.24 4.81 4.16
CA ASN A 136 6.27 4.94 5.18
C ASN A 136 6.21 3.87 6.28
N ASP A 137 5.18 3.01 6.31
CA ASP A 137 5.19 1.73 7.06
C ASP A 137 6.33 0.80 6.62
N LEU A 138 6.86 0.99 5.41
CA LEU A 138 8.09 0.34 4.97
C LEU A 138 9.33 0.82 5.73
N ASN A 139 9.31 2.07 6.17
CA ASN A 139 10.32 2.68 7.00
C ASN A 139 10.02 2.43 8.49
N THR A 140 10.96 2.77 9.36
CA THR A 140 10.73 2.72 10.81
C THR A 140 10.30 4.09 11.32
N ASP A 141 9.63 4.14 12.46
CA ASP A 141 9.29 5.39 13.18
C ASP A 141 10.54 6.18 13.64
N ARG A 142 11.75 5.61 13.50
CA ARG A 142 13.01 6.20 13.96
C ARG A 142 14.12 6.17 12.89
N PRO A 143 14.19 7.15 11.99
CA PRO A 143 15.43 7.50 11.30
C PRO A 143 16.34 8.37 12.21
N PRO A 144 17.68 8.19 12.19
CA PRO A 144 18.46 7.81 11.01
C PRO A 144 19.28 6.51 11.12
N GLU A 145 19.03 5.61 12.08
CA GLU A 145 19.93 4.46 12.34
C GLU A 145 19.75 3.24 11.41
N TRP A 146 18.95 3.34 10.35
CA TRP A 146 18.72 2.18 9.48
C TRP A 146 19.87 1.95 8.50
N SER A 147 20.44 0.75 8.52
CA SER A 147 21.40 0.23 7.52
C SER A 147 20.85 -1.04 6.86
N PHE A 148 21.37 -1.37 5.68
CA PHE A 148 21.02 -2.61 4.99
C PHE A 148 21.49 -3.85 5.77
N GLU A 149 22.54 -3.72 6.58
CA GLU A 149 23.11 -4.80 7.37
C GLU A 149 22.34 -5.02 8.68
N ASP A 150 21.98 -3.95 9.39
CA ASP A 150 21.50 -4.02 10.77
C ASP A 150 19.97 -3.90 10.91
N GLY A 151 19.26 -3.47 9.86
CA GLY A 151 17.82 -3.23 9.94
C GLY A 151 17.50 -1.96 10.75
N SER A 152 16.31 -1.78 11.33
CA SER A 152 15.17 -2.70 11.48
C SER A 152 14.29 -2.85 10.22
N TYR A 153 13.61 -3.99 10.10
CA TYR A 153 12.76 -4.40 8.98
C TYR A 153 11.30 -4.64 9.41
N GLU A 154 10.75 -3.72 10.21
CA GLU A 154 9.51 -3.90 10.98
C GLU A 154 8.36 -4.57 10.21
N ILE A 155 8.00 -4.09 9.02
CA ILE A 155 6.90 -4.68 8.24
C ILE A 155 7.25 -6.04 7.62
N ALA A 156 8.50 -6.27 7.25
CA ALA A 156 8.95 -7.58 6.75
C ALA A 156 8.96 -8.61 7.88
N ASP A 157 9.51 -8.25 9.04
CA ASP A 157 9.52 -9.09 10.23
C ASP A 157 8.08 -9.39 10.71
N TYR A 158 7.19 -8.40 10.64
CA TYR A 158 5.77 -8.58 10.87
C TYR A 158 5.17 -9.61 9.89
N CYS A 159 5.43 -9.48 8.59
CA CYS A 159 4.92 -10.40 7.58
C CYS A 159 5.35 -11.85 7.82
N ILE A 160 6.62 -12.06 8.21
CA ILE A 160 7.17 -13.36 8.60
C ILE A 160 6.43 -13.90 9.83
N SER A 161 6.27 -13.08 10.87
CA SER A 161 5.58 -13.47 12.10
C SER A 161 4.13 -13.90 11.86
N GLN A 162 3.45 -13.24 10.93
CA GLN A 162 2.06 -13.53 10.54
C GLN A 162 1.96 -14.66 9.49
N LYS A 163 3.08 -15.15 8.95
CA LYS A 163 3.13 -16.14 7.86
C LYS A 163 2.32 -15.69 6.64
N SER A 164 2.51 -14.42 6.28
CA SER A 164 1.77 -13.73 5.24
C SER A 164 1.99 -14.39 3.88
N ASP A 165 0.92 -14.68 3.15
CA ASP A 165 0.97 -15.07 1.73
C ASP A 165 1.19 -13.85 0.84
N LEU A 166 0.66 -12.71 1.25
CA LEU A 166 0.62 -11.48 0.47
C LEU A 166 0.88 -10.27 1.37
N LEU A 167 1.78 -9.39 0.94
CA LEU A 167 1.96 -8.04 1.48
C LEU A 167 1.46 -7.03 0.44
N ILE A 168 0.56 -6.14 0.84
CA ILE A 168 0.10 -5.02 0.01
C ILE A 168 0.57 -3.71 0.64
N LEU A 169 1.32 -2.93 -0.14
CA LEU A 169 1.75 -1.57 0.19
C LEU A 169 0.99 -0.57 -0.69
N LEU A 170 0.26 0.35 -0.04
CA LEU A 170 -0.45 1.44 -0.71
C LEU A 170 0.35 2.72 -0.53
N ASP A 171 0.81 3.31 -1.63
CA ASP A 171 1.89 4.28 -1.60
C ASP A 171 1.55 5.60 -2.31
N ALA A 172 2.01 6.70 -1.74
CA ALA A 172 2.24 7.99 -2.39
C ALA A 172 3.74 8.36 -2.29
N TRP A 173 4.59 7.44 -2.74
CA TRP A 173 6.04 7.56 -2.66
C TRP A 173 6.58 8.56 -3.69
N LEU A 174 7.45 9.46 -3.22
CA LEU A 174 8.07 10.51 -4.01
C LEU A 174 9.04 9.94 -5.06
N ASP A 175 9.10 10.57 -6.23
CA ASP A 175 10.15 10.33 -7.22
C ASP A 175 11.52 10.61 -6.57
N SER A 176 12.51 9.76 -6.85
CA SER A 176 13.86 9.90 -6.28
C SER A 176 14.55 11.19 -6.74
N GLY A 177 14.09 11.79 -7.85
CA GLY A 177 14.67 13.00 -8.44
C GLY A 177 16.01 12.78 -9.11
N GLU A 178 16.55 11.55 -9.07
CA GLU A 178 17.83 11.15 -9.68
C GLU A 178 17.66 10.58 -11.09
N ALA A 179 16.45 10.16 -11.44
CA ALA A 179 16.11 9.70 -12.78
C ALA A 179 16.09 10.86 -13.78
N SER A 180 16.90 10.76 -14.84
CA SER A 180 16.62 11.53 -16.07
C SER A 180 15.22 11.16 -16.57
N LYS A 181 14.55 12.03 -17.35
CA LYS A 181 13.16 11.80 -17.83
C LYS A 181 12.93 10.44 -18.52
N ASP A 182 14.01 9.75 -18.92
CA ASP A 182 14.01 8.48 -19.65
C ASP A 182 14.56 7.27 -18.86
N GLU A 183 15.10 7.45 -17.64
CA GLU A 183 15.50 6.33 -16.78
C GLU A 183 14.39 6.03 -15.78
N SER A 184 13.88 4.79 -15.79
CA SER A 184 12.91 4.37 -14.78
C SER A 184 13.53 4.52 -13.39
N ASP A 185 12.72 4.95 -12.42
CA ASP A 185 13.09 5.19 -11.03
C ASP A 185 13.48 3.89 -10.28
N ARG A 186 14.55 3.26 -10.75
CA ARG A 186 15.07 1.96 -10.31
C ARG A 186 15.59 2.03 -8.88
N SER A 187 16.06 3.20 -8.46
CA SER A 187 16.45 3.54 -7.09
C SER A 187 15.33 3.27 -6.08
N ASN A 188 14.09 3.67 -6.38
CA ASN A 188 12.94 3.45 -5.52
C ASN A 188 12.61 1.94 -5.40
N ILE A 189 12.66 1.20 -6.50
CA ILE A 189 12.44 -0.27 -6.47
C ILE A 189 13.54 -0.97 -5.68
N GLU A 190 14.80 -0.60 -5.89
CA GLU A 190 15.95 -1.15 -5.16
C GLU A 190 15.84 -0.84 -3.67
N TYR A 191 15.41 0.37 -3.31
CA TYR A 191 15.14 0.75 -1.93
C TYR A 191 14.02 -0.09 -1.32
N TRP A 192 12.88 -0.25 -2.02
CA TRP A 192 11.78 -1.07 -1.50
C TRP A 192 12.17 -2.54 -1.33
N ALA A 193 12.88 -3.10 -2.31
CA ALA A 193 13.42 -4.45 -2.20
C ALA A 193 14.37 -4.55 -1.01
N ALA A 194 15.26 -3.59 -0.82
CA ALA A 194 16.17 -3.54 0.31
C ALA A 194 15.42 -3.52 1.66
N ARG A 195 14.39 -2.70 1.80
CA ARG A 195 13.53 -2.64 3.02
C ARG A 195 12.72 -3.91 3.27
N LEU A 196 12.59 -4.78 2.27
CA LEU A 196 11.89 -6.07 2.38
C LEU A 196 12.85 -7.26 2.37
N ARG A 197 14.15 -7.02 2.56
CA ARG A 197 15.21 -8.04 2.51
C ARG A 197 14.86 -9.35 3.22
N PRO A 198 14.33 -9.35 4.46
CA PRO A 198 14.02 -10.61 5.16
C PRO A 198 12.99 -11.50 4.43
N LEU A 199 12.16 -10.96 3.53
CA LEU A 199 11.17 -11.73 2.78
C LEU A 199 11.76 -12.49 1.59
N TRP A 200 12.96 -12.14 1.13
CA TRP A 200 13.54 -12.72 -0.09
C TRP A 200 15.01 -13.13 0.02
N VAL A 201 15.71 -12.76 1.10
CA VAL A 201 17.05 -13.25 1.44
C VAL A 201 16.94 -14.34 2.49
N GLU A 202 17.48 -15.51 2.19
CA GLU A 202 17.61 -16.59 3.16
C GLU A 202 18.62 -16.20 4.26
N PRO A 203 18.36 -16.49 5.54
CA PRO A 203 19.36 -16.34 6.58
C PRO A 203 20.60 -17.15 6.21
N THR A 204 21.75 -16.49 6.04
CA THR A 204 23.01 -17.20 5.79
C THR A 204 23.35 -18.01 7.04
N ALA A 205 23.65 -19.29 6.85
CA ALA A 205 23.95 -20.24 7.89
C ALA A 205 25.28 -19.91 8.62
N GLU A 206 25.26 -18.94 9.53
CA GLU A 206 26.18 -18.88 10.67
C GLU A 206 25.38 -19.17 11.95
N GLY A 207 25.06 -20.45 12.13
CA GLY A 207 24.17 -20.95 13.18
C GLY A 207 23.10 -21.85 12.59
N GLY A 208 23.48 -23.09 12.27
CA GLY A 208 22.66 -24.03 11.51
C GLY A 208 21.26 -24.24 12.08
N ILE A 209 20.26 -23.90 11.28
CA ILE A 209 18.85 -24.26 11.46
C ILE A 209 18.67 -25.66 10.85
N SER A 210 17.90 -26.53 11.52
CA SER A 210 17.67 -27.91 11.09
C SER A 210 16.84 -27.99 9.79
N ASP A 211 16.98 -29.08 9.02
CA ASP A 211 16.21 -29.28 7.78
C ASP A 211 14.68 -29.34 8.02
N GLU A 212 14.24 -29.61 9.26
CA GLU A 212 12.83 -29.59 9.67
C GLU A 212 12.29 -28.16 9.85
N GLU A 213 13.12 -27.23 10.33
CA GLU A 213 12.81 -25.79 10.39
C GLU A 213 12.87 -25.15 8.99
N ARG A 214 13.74 -25.64 8.08
CA ARG A 214 13.77 -25.24 6.65
C ARG A 214 12.49 -25.62 5.90
N ALA A 215 11.90 -26.77 6.21
CA ALA A 215 10.63 -27.21 5.61
C ALA A 215 9.42 -26.40 6.12
N GLN A 216 9.58 -25.70 7.26
CA GLN A 216 8.53 -24.89 7.88
C GLN A 216 8.66 -23.38 7.58
N SER A 217 9.83 -22.91 7.09
CA SER A 217 10.09 -21.49 6.79
C SER A 217 9.81 -21.07 5.34
N GLY A 218 9.65 -22.02 4.41
CA GLY A 218 9.64 -21.75 2.96
C GLY A 218 8.29 -21.34 2.35
N LYS A 219 7.54 -20.44 2.98
CA LYS A 219 6.33 -19.87 2.34
C LYS A 219 6.68 -18.56 1.67
N GLU A 220 6.63 -18.54 0.34
CA GLU A 220 6.82 -17.33 -0.46
C GLU A 220 5.74 -16.30 -0.13
N THR A 221 6.16 -15.08 0.23
CA THR A 221 5.26 -13.93 0.37
C THR A 221 5.31 -13.11 -0.92
N LEU A 222 4.18 -12.99 -1.61
CA LEU A 222 4.06 -12.07 -2.73
C LEU A 222 3.97 -10.63 -2.20
N VAL A 223 4.64 -9.69 -2.85
CA VAL A 223 4.56 -8.26 -2.51
C VAL A 223 3.91 -7.50 -3.66
N VAL A 224 2.88 -6.71 -3.34
CA VAL A 224 2.23 -5.78 -4.27
C VAL A 224 2.44 -4.37 -3.76
N ILE A 225 3.05 -3.52 -4.58
CA ILE A 225 3.25 -2.09 -4.29
C ILE A 225 2.40 -1.28 -5.26
N CYS A 226 1.45 -0.52 -4.73
CA CYS A 226 0.54 0.31 -5.50
C CYS A 226 0.84 1.79 -5.23
N ASN A 227 1.66 2.39 -6.09
CA ASN A 227 2.10 3.78 -5.95
C ASN A 227 1.31 4.74 -6.86
N ARG A 228 1.07 5.96 -6.38
CA ARG A 228 0.58 7.07 -7.22
C ARG A 228 1.58 7.46 -8.29
N PHE A 229 1.12 8.20 -9.29
CA PHE A 229 2.00 8.93 -10.21
C PHE A 229 1.46 10.32 -10.54
N GLY A 230 2.32 11.21 -11.05
CA GLY A 230 1.97 12.57 -11.46
C GLY A 230 2.69 13.65 -10.66
N ASP A 231 2.30 14.90 -10.87
CA ASP A 231 2.86 16.07 -10.17
C ASP A 231 1.82 16.65 -9.20
N GLU A 232 2.23 16.95 -7.96
CA GLU A 232 1.38 17.52 -6.92
C GLU A 232 2.15 18.58 -6.11
N ASN A 233 1.72 19.85 -6.15
CA ASN A 233 2.30 20.95 -5.37
C ASN A 233 3.86 20.99 -5.42
N ASP A 234 4.42 20.96 -6.63
CA ASP A 234 5.87 20.91 -6.93
C ASP A 234 6.61 19.61 -6.53
N ALA A 235 5.90 18.60 -6.01
CA ALA A 235 6.43 17.28 -5.76
C ALA A 235 5.99 16.30 -6.87
N ARG A 236 6.94 15.53 -7.40
CA ARG A 236 6.66 14.45 -8.35
C ARG A 236 6.49 13.14 -7.59
N VAL A 237 5.41 12.41 -7.87
CA VAL A 237 5.16 11.05 -7.37
C VAL A 237 5.21 10.08 -8.54
N GLY A 238 5.72 8.87 -8.30
CA GLY A 238 5.55 7.72 -9.20
C GLY A 238 6.80 7.16 -9.88
N LEU A 239 6.62 5.97 -10.47
CA LEU A 239 7.60 5.27 -11.29
C LEU A 239 7.39 5.60 -12.78
N SER A 240 8.37 6.20 -13.43
CA SER A 240 8.41 6.38 -14.89
C SER A 240 8.69 5.04 -15.61
N PHE A 241 7.65 4.27 -15.97
CA PHE A 241 7.81 3.12 -16.89
C PHE A 241 7.17 3.38 -18.26
N TRP A 242 8.00 3.32 -19.31
CA TRP A 242 7.58 3.14 -20.71
C TRP A 242 8.34 1.94 -21.31
N GLY A 243 7.67 0.79 -21.48
CA GLY A 243 8.19 -0.33 -22.27
C GLY A 243 7.87 -1.75 -21.75
N PRO A 244 7.80 -2.78 -22.63
CA PRO A 244 7.50 -4.16 -22.24
C PRO A 244 8.70 -4.84 -21.57
N TRP A 245 8.48 -5.47 -20.41
CA TRP A 245 9.50 -6.21 -19.67
C TRP A 245 9.60 -7.68 -20.13
N GLY A 246 10.82 -8.11 -20.43
CA GLY A 246 11.17 -9.49 -20.76
C GLY A 246 11.64 -10.27 -19.53
N ALA A 247 10.99 -11.42 -19.29
CA ALA A 247 11.45 -12.62 -18.60
C ALA A 247 12.54 -12.48 -17.50
N ALA A 248 12.13 -12.22 -16.27
CA ALA A 248 12.84 -12.67 -15.07
C ALA A 248 11.85 -13.43 -14.16
N LYS A 249 12.24 -14.63 -13.71
CA LYS A 249 11.42 -15.65 -13.01
C LYS A 249 11.04 -15.31 -11.55
N ARG A 250 10.69 -14.06 -11.24
CA ARG A 250 10.04 -13.65 -9.98
C ARG A 250 9.07 -12.53 -10.33
N GLU A 251 7.77 -12.83 -10.31
CA GLU A 251 6.73 -11.90 -10.77
C GLU A 251 6.47 -10.82 -9.72
N TRP A 252 7.03 -9.63 -9.91
CA TRP A 252 6.62 -8.42 -9.21
C TRP A 252 5.48 -7.76 -9.99
N ALA A 253 4.34 -7.49 -9.35
CA ALA A 253 3.21 -6.79 -9.97
C ALA A 253 3.20 -5.31 -9.57
N PHE A 254 3.59 -4.42 -10.48
CA PHE A 254 3.57 -2.96 -10.29
C PHE A 254 2.36 -2.35 -11.02
N GLY A 255 1.38 -1.82 -10.29
CA GLY A 255 0.18 -1.20 -10.86
C GLY A 255 0.29 0.33 -11.01
N GLN A 256 -0.01 0.86 -12.20
CA GLN A 256 -0.18 2.29 -12.47
C GLN A 256 -1.68 2.65 -12.53
N CYS A 257 -2.11 3.73 -11.86
CA CYS A 257 -3.48 4.25 -11.90
C CYS A 257 -3.53 5.55 -12.73
N ARG A 258 -4.03 5.49 -13.97
CA ARG A 258 -4.15 6.67 -14.86
C ARG A 258 -5.19 7.68 -14.36
N ASP A 259 -4.84 8.97 -14.40
CA ASP A 259 -5.76 10.10 -14.20
C ASP A 259 -6.95 10.09 -15.18
N ASP A 260 -6.84 9.37 -16.29
CA ASP A 260 -7.91 9.18 -17.28
C ASP A 260 -9.14 8.41 -16.73
N LEU A 261 -9.05 7.84 -15.51
CA LEU A 261 -10.14 7.10 -14.86
C LEU A 261 -11.20 7.99 -14.18
N TYR A 262 -11.00 9.32 -14.16
CA TYR A 262 -11.94 10.26 -13.54
C TYR A 262 -13.14 10.66 -14.41
N ASP A 263 -13.42 9.99 -15.53
CA ASP A 263 -14.68 10.23 -16.27
C ASP A 263 -15.87 9.51 -15.59
N VAL A 264 -16.04 9.79 -14.30
CA VAL A 264 -17.31 9.60 -13.60
C VAL A 264 -18.19 10.71 -14.11
N LYS A 265 -19.09 10.38 -15.05
CA LYS A 265 -20.15 11.29 -15.47
C LYS A 265 -20.78 11.91 -14.22
N PRO A 266 -20.85 13.26 -14.13
CA PRO A 266 -21.48 13.90 -13.00
C PRO A 266 -22.94 13.47 -12.94
N PHE A 267 -23.30 12.71 -11.90
CA PHE A 267 -24.69 12.51 -11.54
C PHE A 267 -25.19 13.81 -10.89
N LEU A 268 -25.74 14.68 -11.74
CA LEU A 268 -26.88 15.53 -11.38
C LEU A 268 -28.16 14.79 -11.76
#